data_AF-A0A1G5X458-F1
#
_entry.id   AF-A0A1G5X458-F1
#
_cell.length_a   1.000
_cell.length_b   1.000
_cell.length_c   1.000
_cell.angle_alpha   90.00
_cell.angle_beta   90.00
_cell.angle_gamma   90.00
#
_symmetry.space_group_name_H-M   'P 1'
#
loop_
_entity.id
_entity.type
_entity.pdbx_description
1 polymer ?
#
loop_
_entity_poly.entity_id
_entity_poly.type
_entity_poly.pdbx_seq_one_letter_code
_entity_poly.pdbx_strand_id
1 'polypeptide(L)'
;MGLSVEELRQRSLENRSKLKNSYFHIPMGDISYDFQITGVGKQAILISKYFFYNEIIKGIKDGNSNGFEAAIQQIIVDPSGNKKVMIENPNELKLRAMSNKNGIKTYPIMVQIGNNQYSFRIGGVGGKSIKVILFINYQDIAKNSEKDNFSLEFILKELIIGNDVEYDVFDRLRDNTYFITEEEEESSAGVDLSGITKLDPDEAKEIASNLRGWSKLLFDSIDDLDSDVFTFDDLLEVDRLKAYRVEGKSLEPLVNKNLPTLIDLGLVSEVADKQYSKNW
;
A
#
# COMPACT_ATOMS: atom_id res chain seq x y z
N MET A 1 -14.29 -13.45 19.54
CA MET A 1 -13.59 -14.33 20.52
C MET A 1 -12.16 -14.46 20.04
N GLY A 2 -11.19 -13.90 20.77
CA GLY A 2 -9.79 -13.93 20.36
C GLY A 2 -9.17 -15.32 20.50
N LEU A 3 -8.42 -15.78 19.50
CA LEU A 3 -7.58 -16.97 19.60
C LEU A 3 -6.50 -16.78 20.67
N SER A 4 -6.25 -17.83 21.46
CA SER A 4 -5.12 -17.88 22.37
C SER A 4 -3.78 -17.92 21.62
N VAL A 5 -2.70 -17.55 22.33
CA VAL A 5 -1.32 -17.61 21.81
C VAL A 5 -0.97 -19.01 21.30
N GLU A 6 -1.42 -20.04 22.03
CA GLU A 6 -1.15 -21.43 21.68
C GLU A 6 -1.87 -21.84 20.40
N GLU A 7 -3.15 -21.47 20.26
CA GLU A 7 -3.92 -21.74 19.04
C GLU A 7 -3.33 -21.03 17.82
N LEU A 8 -2.94 -19.74 17.95
CA LEU A 8 -2.29 -19.00 16.88
C LEU A 8 -0.99 -19.67 16.44
N ARG A 9 -0.16 -20.07 17.41
CA ARG A 9 1.09 -20.77 17.14
C ARG A 9 0.86 -22.09 16.43
N GLN A 10 -0.07 -22.91 16.95
CA GLN A 10 -0.35 -24.23 16.40
C GLN A 10 -0.84 -24.13 14.96
N ARG A 11 -1.83 -23.28 14.70
CA ARG A 11 -2.36 -23.03 13.34
C ARG A 11 -1.28 -22.53 12.39
N SER A 12 -0.42 -21.61 12.86
CA SER A 12 0.67 -21.08 12.04
C SER A 12 1.67 -22.17 11.64
N LEU A 13 2.01 -23.07 12.56
CA LEU A 13 2.94 -24.17 12.32
C LEU A 13 2.36 -25.23 11.40
N GLU A 14 1.06 -25.53 11.53
CA GLU A 14 0.33 -26.44 10.63
C GLU A 14 0.23 -25.87 9.21
N ASN A 15 -0.06 -24.57 9.09
CA ASN A 15 -0.18 -23.85 7.82
C ASN A 15 1.15 -23.27 7.31
N ARG A 16 2.29 -23.68 7.88
CA ARG A 16 3.60 -23.06 7.68
C ARG A 16 3.99 -22.92 6.21
N SER A 17 3.70 -23.94 5.39
CA SER A 17 4.06 -23.95 3.97
C SER A 17 3.23 -22.94 3.16
N LYS A 18 1.94 -22.79 3.47
CA LYS A 18 1.05 -21.78 2.85
C LYS A 18 1.52 -20.39 3.27
N LEU A 19 1.72 -20.18 4.58
CA LEU A 19 2.12 -18.89 5.13
C LEU A 19 3.49 -18.40 4.63
N LYS A 20 4.51 -19.27 4.53
CA LYS A 20 5.88 -18.87 4.16
C LYS A 20 6.06 -18.26 2.75
N ASN A 21 5.01 -18.25 1.94
CA ASN A 21 5.01 -17.64 0.61
C ASN A 21 3.87 -16.62 0.44
N SER A 22 3.09 -16.37 1.49
CA SER A 22 2.06 -15.35 1.48
C SER A 22 2.70 -13.97 1.47
N TYR A 23 2.23 -13.15 0.54
CA TYR A 23 2.46 -11.73 0.51
C TYR A 23 1.27 -11.02 1.14
N PHE A 24 1.53 -9.90 1.80
CA PHE A 24 0.50 -9.04 2.34
C PHE A 24 0.92 -7.58 2.24
N HIS A 25 -0.07 -6.72 2.12
CA HIS A 25 0.09 -5.29 1.90
C HIS A 25 0.10 -4.55 3.24
N ILE A 26 1.09 -3.70 3.45
CA ILE A 26 1.15 -2.81 4.62
C ILE A 26 0.97 -1.37 4.13
N PRO A 27 -0.16 -0.72 4.44
CA PRO A 27 -0.34 0.70 4.15
C PRO A 27 0.47 1.56 5.12
N MET A 28 1.15 2.57 4.59
CA MET A 28 1.97 3.54 5.31
C MET A 28 1.82 4.92 4.65
N GLY A 29 0.95 5.74 5.22
CA GLY A 29 0.50 6.97 4.54
C GLY A 29 -0.18 6.62 3.23
N ASP A 30 0.26 7.26 2.14
CA ASP A 30 -0.29 7.06 0.79
C ASP A 30 0.37 5.90 0.02
N ILE A 31 1.30 5.19 0.65
CA ILE A 31 2.08 4.12 0.00
C ILE A 31 1.71 2.78 0.63
N SER A 32 1.68 1.73 -0.19
CA SER A 32 1.53 0.35 0.28
C SER A 32 2.79 -0.45 -0.01
N TYR A 33 3.25 -1.23 0.96
CA TYR A 33 4.42 -2.08 0.85
C TYR A 33 4.05 -3.55 0.90
N ASP A 34 4.50 -4.31 -0.09
CA ASP A 34 4.34 -5.77 -0.10
C ASP A 34 5.41 -6.43 0.77
N PHE A 35 4.97 -7.08 1.84
CA PHE A 35 5.81 -7.89 2.72
C PHE A 35 5.49 -9.36 2.55
N GLN A 36 6.52 -10.18 2.69
CA GLN A 36 6.41 -11.64 2.67
C GLN A 36 6.58 -12.19 4.07
N ILE A 37 5.76 -13.15 4.48
CA ILE A 37 6.08 -14.00 5.63
C ILE A 37 7.21 -14.94 5.21
N THR A 38 8.42 -14.78 5.76
CA THR A 38 9.58 -15.61 5.42
C THR A 38 9.93 -16.64 6.49
N GLY A 39 9.36 -16.50 7.69
CA GLY A 39 9.56 -17.45 8.77
C GLY A 39 8.33 -17.61 9.63
N VAL A 40 8.01 -18.86 9.93
CA VAL A 40 7.07 -19.22 11.00
C VAL A 40 7.86 -20.02 12.01
N GLY A 41 7.98 -19.47 13.21
CA GLY A 41 8.71 -20.03 14.34
C GLY A 41 7.79 -20.43 15.49
N LYS A 42 8.37 -20.94 16.58
CA LYS A 42 7.64 -21.33 17.79
C LYS A 42 7.19 -20.12 18.63
N GLN A 43 7.87 -18.99 18.51
CA GLN A 43 7.62 -17.80 19.32
C GLN A 43 7.07 -16.62 18.50
N ALA A 44 7.46 -16.54 17.23
CA ALA A 44 7.17 -15.40 16.38
C ALA A 44 7.05 -15.79 14.91
N ILE A 45 6.42 -14.89 14.16
CA ILE A 45 6.42 -14.86 12.69
C ILE A 45 7.44 -13.82 12.23
N LEU A 46 8.21 -14.17 11.21
CA LEU A 46 9.19 -13.31 10.55
C LEU A 46 8.63 -12.82 9.23
N ILE A 47 8.52 -11.51 9.09
CA ILE A 47 8.13 -10.85 7.84
C ILE A 47 9.33 -10.14 7.23
N SER A 48 9.35 -9.99 5.91
CA SER A 48 10.44 -9.28 5.23
C SER A 48 10.05 -8.67 3.90
N LYS A 49 10.77 -7.61 3.52
CA LYS A 49 10.73 -7.00 2.19
C LYS A 49 12.14 -6.71 1.70
N TYR A 50 12.36 -6.84 0.39
CA TYR A 50 13.57 -6.36 -0.27
C TYR A 50 13.32 -4.96 -0.84
N PHE A 51 14.27 -4.07 -0.61
CA PHE A 51 14.30 -2.72 -1.18
C PHE A 51 15.50 -2.63 -2.11
N PHE A 52 15.25 -2.40 -3.41
CA PHE A 52 16.34 -2.23 -4.36
C PHE A 52 16.92 -0.82 -4.27
N TYR A 53 18.24 -0.67 -4.45
CA TYR A 53 18.88 0.64 -4.26
C TYR A 53 18.31 1.72 -5.18
N ASN A 54 17.99 1.36 -6.42
CA ASN A 54 17.32 2.22 -7.39
C ASN A 54 15.91 2.63 -6.95
N GLU A 55 15.14 1.73 -6.33
CA GLU A 55 13.82 2.05 -5.79
C GLU A 55 13.91 2.96 -4.58
N ILE A 56 14.91 2.76 -3.70
CA ILE A 56 15.16 3.64 -2.56
C ILE A 56 15.42 5.07 -3.02
N ILE A 57 16.31 5.25 -4.01
CA ILE A 57 16.58 6.58 -4.57
C ILE A 57 15.31 7.16 -5.20
N LYS A 58 14.60 6.38 -6.01
CA LYS A 58 13.40 6.83 -6.69
C LYS A 58 12.33 7.27 -5.69
N GLY A 59 12.00 6.44 -4.70
CA GLY A 59 10.99 6.76 -3.70
C GLY A 59 11.29 8.04 -2.92
N ILE A 60 12.56 8.29 -2.57
CA ILE A 60 12.95 9.56 -1.92
C ILE A 60 12.75 10.75 -2.86
N LYS A 61 13.11 10.63 -4.13
CA LYS A 61 12.92 11.69 -5.14
C LYS A 61 11.45 11.98 -5.40
N ASP A 62 10.62 10.95 -5.36
CA ASP A 62 9.16 11.03 -5.53
C ASP A 62 8.46 11.60 -4.28
N GLY A 63 9.20 12.02 -3.25
CA GLY A 63 8.66 12.68 -2.06
C GLY A 63 8.38 11.76 -0.88
N ASN A 64 8.73 10.47 -0.95
CA ASN A 64 8.50 9.49 0.14
C ASN A 64 9.52 9.63 1.28
N SER A 65 9.63 10.84 1.82
CA SER A 65 10.63 11.25 2.80
C SER A 65 10.41 10.63 4.19
N ASN A 66 9.23 10.04 4.44
CA ASN A 66 8.85 9.40 5.69
C ASN A 66 8.69 7.87 5.57
N GLY A 67 8.99 7.31 4.38
CA GLY A 67 8.87 5.89 4.08
C GLY A 67 10.09 5.06 4.52
N PHE A 68 10.06 3.77 4.15
CA PHE A 68 11.19 2.88 4.39
C PHE A 68 12.45 3.36 3.66
N GLU A 69 12.31 3.95 2.48
CA GLU A 69 13.40 4.40 1.63
C GLU A 69 14.28 5.43 2.35
N ALA A 70 13.65 6.47 2.88
CA ALA A 70 14.35 7.53 3.62
C ALA A 70 15.01 6.98 4.90
N ALA A 71 14.31 6.12 5.65
CA ALA A 71 14.85 5.52 6.86
C ALA A 71 16.04 4.59 6.57
N ILE A 72 15.95 3.77 5.51
CA ILE A 72 17.04 2.89 5.05
C ILE A 72 18.24 3.73 4.60
N GLN A 73 18.02 4.78 3.79
CA GLN A 73 19.09 5.65 3.35
C GLN A 73 19.78 6.33 4.54
N GLN A 74 19.01 6.86 5.49
CA GLN A 74 19.56 7.47 6.70
C GLN A 74 20.47 6.50 7.45
N ILE A 75 20.04 5.25 7.66
CA ILE A 75 20.85 4.24 8.35
C ILE A 75 22.13 3.92 7.57
N ILE A 76 22.09 3.86 6.24
CA ILE A 76 23.29 3.57 5.44
C ILE A 76 24.29 4.71 5.51
N VAL A 77 23.80 5.94 5.46
CA VAL A 77 24.60 7.15 5.34
C VAL A 77 25.19 7.58 6.67
N ASP A 78 24.33 7.66 7.68
CA ASP A 78 24.70 7.99 9.04
C ASP A 78 23.72 7.28 10.00
N PRO A 79 24.07 6.07 10.45
CA PRO A 79 23.27 5.32 11.41
C PRO A 79 23.07 6.07 12.74
N SER A 80 23.94 7.03 13.08
CA SER A 80 23.83 7.82 14.30
C SER A 80 22.81 8.96 14.20
N GLY A 81 22.28 9.24 13.00
CA GLY A 81 21.26 10.27 12.77
C GLY A 81 21.76 11.71 12.89
N ASN A 82 23.07 11.92 13.03
CA ASN A 82 23.66 13.24 13.27
C ASN A 82 23.76 14.09 11.99
N LYS A 83 23.73 13.46 10.81
CA LYS A 83 23.75 14.10 9.51
C LYS A 83 22.67 13.53 8.60
N LYS A 84 21.80 14.42 8.09
CA LYS A 84 20.99 14.13 6.91
C LYS A 84 21.84 14.42 5.68
N VAL A 85 22.41 13.37 5.09
CA VAL A 85 23.07 13.47 3.79
C VAL A 85 22.25 12.66 2.81
N MET A 86 21.72 13.32 1.79
CA MET A 86 20.96 12.67 0.74
C MET A 86 21.94 12.10 -0.28
N ILE A 87 21.83 10.80 -0.56
CA ILE A 87 22.52 10.15 -1.68
C ILE A 87 21.50 10.03 -2.81
N GLU A 88 21.86 10.53 -3.99
CA GLU A 88 21.03 10.42 -5.17
C GLU A 88 21.49 9.33 -6.15
N ASN A 89 22.69 8.77 -5.95
CA ASN A 89 23.25 7.75 -6.81
C ASN A 89 23.05 6.34 -6.19
N PRO A 90 22.30 5.43 -6.85
CA PRO A 90 22.10 4.07 -6.33
C PRO A 90 23.39 3.28 -6.12
N ASN A 91 24.41 3.49 -6.96
CA ASN A 91 25.71 2.81 -6.84
C ASN A 91 26.49 3.32 -5.63
N GLU A 92 26.41 4.61 -5.33
CA GLU A 92 27.03 5.17 -4.12
C GLU A 92 26.36 4.61 -2.87
N LEU A 93 25.02 4.60 -2.84
CA LEU A 93 24.25 4.05 -1.72
C LEU A 93 24.60 2.58 -1.47
N LYS A 94 24.70 1.80 -2.55
CA LYS A 94 25.17 0.40 -2.51
C LYS A 94 26.57 0.28 -1.93
N LEU A 95 27.54 1.06 -2.40
CA LEU A 95 28.93 0.99 -1.93
C LEU A 95 29.01 1.26 -0.42
N ARG A 96 28.29 2.26 0.07
CA ARG A 96 28.23 2.57 1.50
C ARG A 96 27.54 1.47 2.32
N ALA A 97 26.42 0.93 1.81
CA ALA A 97 25.73 -0.16 2.49
C ALA A 97 26.62 -1.41 2.60
N MET A 98 27.38 -1.72 1.54
CA MET A 98 28.28 -2.86 1.50
C MET A 98 29.51 -2.67 2.40
N SER A 99 30.09 -1.46 2.43
CA SER A 99 31.25 -1.16 3.29
C SER A 99 30.91 -1.17 4.78
N ASN A 100 29.67 -0.80 5.15
CA ASN A 100 29.20 -0.78 6.53
C ASN A 100 28.17 -1.88 6.85
N LYS A 101 28.22 -3.02 6.13
CA LYS A 101 27.19 -4.07 6.20
C LYS A 101 26.89 -4.57 7.61
N ASN A 102 27.89 -4.68 8.47
CA ASN A 102 27.68 -5.16 9.84
C ASN A 102 27.16 -4.05 10.77
N GLY A 103 27.66 -2.82 10.61
CA GLY A 103 27.22 -1.69 11.43
C GLY A 103 25.76 -1.36 11.19
N ILE A 104 25.31 -1.28 9.94
CA ILE A 104 23.92 -0.88 9.64
C ILE A 104 22.86 -1.88 10.14
N LYS A 105 23.24 -3.13 10.40
CA LYS A 105 22.33 -4.17 10.94
C LYS A 105 21.99 -3.98 12.42
N THR A 106 22.78 -3.21 13.16
CA THR A 106 22.55 -2.96 14.59
C THR A 106 21.52 -1.85 14.82
N TYR A 107 21.18 -1.08 13.79
CA TYR A 107 20.28 0.06 13.90
C TYR A 107 18.85 -0.32 13.51
N PRO A 108 17.86 0.08 14.32
CA PRO A 108 16.47 -0.13 13.98
C PRO A 108 16.01 0.86 12.90
N ILE A 109 15.17 0.37 11.99
CA ILE A 109 14.37 1.18 11.09
C ILE A 109 13.04 1.42 11.80
N MET A 110 12.85 2.64 12.31
CA MET A 110 11.62 3.04 12.99
C MET A 110 10.62 3.56 11.96
N VAL A 111 9.45 2.94 11.86
CA VAL A 111 8.38 3.36 10.95
C VAL A 111 7.02 3.32 11.66
N GLN A 112 6.12 4.20 11.22
CA GLN A 112 4.74 4.23 11.68
C GLN A 112 3.85 3.44 10.71
N ILE A 113 3.08 2.50 11.24
CA ILE A 113 2.08 1.73 10.49
C ILE A 113 0.76 1.81 11.27
N GLY A 114 -0.25 2.44 10.69
CA GLY A 114 -1.45 2.84 11.42
C GLY A 114 -1.11 3.68 12.65
N ASN A 115 -1.61 3.28 13.82
CA ASN A 115 -1.35 3.96 15.08
C ASN A 115 -0.12 3.42 15.83
N ASN A 116 0.56 2.42 15.29
CA ASN A 116 1.69 1.77 15.96
C ASN A 116 3.03 2.11 15.33
N GLN A 117 4.04 2.22 16.19
CA GLN A 117 5.43 2.38 15.78
C GLN A 117 6.14 1.02 15.80
N TYR A 118 6.76 0.65 14.69
CA TYR A 118 7.45 -0.63 14.53
C TYR A 118 8.95 -0.43 14.34
N SER A 119 9.72 -1.37 14.92
CA SER A 119 11.18 -1.38 14.89
C SER A 119 11.69 -2.51 13.99
N PHE A 120 11.80 -2.20 12.69
CA PHE A 120 12.35 -3.14 11.71
C PHE A 120 13.88 -3.19 11.80
N ARG A 121 14.49 -4.23 11.21
CA ARG A 121 15.95 -4.37 11.12
C ARG A 121 16.40 -4.65 9.71
N ILE A 122 17.63 -4.28 9.40
CA ILE A 122 18.30 -4.77 8.19
C ILE A 122 18.71 -6.23 8.44
N GLY A 123 18.02 -7.17 7.79
CA GLY A 123 18.36 -8.60 7.83
C GLY A 123 19.49 -8.96 6.86
N GLY A 124 19.56 -8.27 5.71
CA GLY A 124 20.49 -8.60 4.63
C GLY A 124 20.92 -7.38 3.83
N VAL A 125 22.17 -7.39 3.38
CA VAL A 125 22.74 -6.39 2.48
C VAL A 125 23.35 -7.16 1.31
N GLY A 126 22.76 -6.98 0.14
CA GLY A 126 23.14 -7.64 -1.10
C GLY A 126 23.65 -6.64 -2.13
N GLY A 127 24.22 -7.14 -3.24
CA GLY A 127 24.76 -6.27 -4.29
C GLY A 127 23.72 -5.49 -5.10
N LYS A 128 22.42 -5.75 -4.89
CA LYS A 128 21.30 -5.09 -5.58
C LYS A 128 20.24 -4.51 -4.64
N SER A 129 20.10 -5.06 -3.44
CA SER A 129 19.00 -4.75 -2.54
C SER A 129 19.37 -4.94 -1.07
N ILE A 130 18.57 -4.33 -0.22
CA ILE A 130 18.59 -4.48 1.23
C ILE A 130 17.34 -5.24 1.66
N LYS A 131 17.52 -6.26 2.50
CA LYS A 131 16.43 -7.00 3.10
C LYS A 131 16.10 -6.39 4.46
N VAL A 132 14.88 -5.92 4.62
CA VAL A 132 14.32 -5.45 5.88
C VAL A 132 13.47 -6.55 6.49
N ILE A 133 13.55 -6.74 7.81
CA ILE A 133 12.88 -7.80 8.54
C ILE A 133 12.25 -7.30 9.84
N LEU A 134 11.19 -7.97 10.27
CA LEU A 134 10.58 -7.80 11.60
C LEU A 134 10.10 -9.15 12.13
N PHE A 135 10.30 -9.37 13.44
CA PHE A 135 9.74 -10.50 14.16
C PHE A 135 8.54 -10.02 14.97
N ILE A 136 7.40 -10.67 14.81
CA ILE A 136 6.16 -10.34 15.54
C ILE A 136 5.79 -11.55 16.39
N ASN A 137 5.74 -11.36 17.71
CA ASN A 137 5.49 -12.48 18.63
C ASN A 137 4.01 -12.85 18.64
N TYR A 138 3.71 -14.13 18.83
CA TYR A 138 2.32 -14.58 18.97
C TYR A 138 1.61 -13.95 20.17
N GLN A 139 2.35 -13.55 21.21
CA GLN A 139 1.79 -12.79 22.32
C GLN A 139 1.24 -11.43 21.88
N ASP A 140 1.95 -10.74 20.99
CA ASP A 140 1.54 -9.42 20.49
C ASP A 140 0.35 -9.58 19.54
N ILE A 141 0.38 -10.60 18.67
CA ILE A 141 -0.74 -10.99 17.79
C ILE A 141 -2.00 -11.31 18.60
N ALA A 142 -1.87 -12.05 19.70
CA ALA A 142 -3.01 -12.42 20.54
C ALA A 142 -3.58 -11.24 21.33
N LYS A 143 -2.71 -10.32 21.79
CA LYS A 143 -3.11 -9.13 22.56
C LYS A 143 -3.75 -8.05 21.70
N ASN A 144 -3.53 -8.08 20.39
CA ASN A 144 -4.07 -7.08 19.49
C ASN A 144 -5.60 -7.02 19.62
N SER A 145 -6.10 -5.80 19.89
CA SER A 145 -7.52 -5.54 19.95
C SER A 145 -8.09 -5.46 18.54
N GLU A 146 -9.25 -6.06 18.30
CA GLU A 146 -10.03 -6.02 17.04
C GLU A 146 -10.43 -4.58 16.60
N LYS A 147 -9.97 -3.53 17.29
CA LYS A 147 -10.16 -2.12 16.96
C LYS A 147 -9.01 -1.53 16.13
N ASP A 148 -7.85 -2.18 16.10
CA ASP A 148 -6.67 -1.69 15.35
C ASP A 148 -6.41 -2.53 14.11
N ASN A 149 -7.34 -2.39 13.18
CA ASN A 149 -7.43 -3.16 11.94
C ASN A 149 -6.25 -2.94 10.97
N PHE A 150 -5.41 -1.94 11.23
CA PHE A 150 -4.26 -1.59 10.39
C PHE A 150 -2.93 -2.04 11.00
N SER A 151 -2.95 -2.62 12.20
CA SER A 151 -1.76 -3.18 12.84
C SER A 151 -1.25 -4.45 12.12
N LEU A 152 0.05 -4.69 12.18
CA LEU A 152 0.66 -5.89 11.62
C LEU A 152 0.17 -7.15 12.33
N GLU A 153 -0.08 -7.04 13.62
CA GLU A 153 -0.64 -8.09 14.45
C GLU A 153 -2.02 -8.52 13.95
N PHE A 154 -2.91 -7.57 13.64
CA PHE A 154 -4.23 -7.86 13.09
C PHE A 154 -4.13 -8.59 11.75
N ILE A 155 -3.34 -8.04 10.81
CA ILE A 155 -3.17 -8.61 9.47
C ILE A 155 -2.63 -10.04 9.56
N LEU A 156 -1.62 -10.27 10.41
CA LEU A 156 -1.06 -11.61 10.61
C LEU A 156 -2.07 -12.56 11.26
N LYS A 157 -2.87 -12.08 12.22
CA LYS A 157 -3.91 -12.90 12.86
C LYS A 157 -4.90 -13.44 11.82
N GLU A 158 -5.36 -12.59 10.92
CA GLU A 158 -6.28 -12.96 9.85
C GLU A 158 -5.65 -13.98 8.87
N LEU A 159 -4.40 -13.76 8.49
CA LEU A 159 -3.63 -14.70 7.65
C LEU A 159 -3.51 -16.09 8.28
N ILE A 160 -3.27 -16.17 9.60
CA ILE A 160 -3.12 -17.43 10.33
C ILE A 160 -4.45 -18.19 10.44
N ILE A 161 -5.56 -17.46 10.64
CA ILE A 161 -6.88 -18.05 10.82
C ILE A 161 -7.33 -18.80 9.57
N GLY A 162 -6.80 -18.46 8.40
CA GLY A 162 -7.11 -19.15 7.16
C GLY A 162 -8.48 -18.78 6.60
N ASN A 163 -9.01 -17.59 6.95
CA ASN A 163 -9.82 -16.85 5.97
C ASN A 163 -8.95 -16.79 4.72
N ASP A 164 -9.41 -17.29 3.55
CA ASP A 164 -8.59 -17.25 2.34
C ASP A 164 -8.19 -15.80 2.09
N VAL A 165 -6.93 -15.49 2.39
CA VAL A 165 -6.32 -14.20 2.09
C VAL A 165 -5.71 -14.31 0.69
N GLU A 166 -6.49 -14.82 -0.27
CA GLU A 166 -6.44 -14.20 -1.58
C GLU A 166 -7.25 -12.92 -1.43
N TYR A 167 -6.55 -11.79 -1.25
CA TYR A 167 -7.11 -10.44 -1.35
C TYR A 167 -8.16 -9.97 -0.30
N ASP A 168 -8.85 -10.84 0.43
CA ASP A 168 -10.17 -10.50 1.01
C ASP A 168 -10.18 -10.00 2.48
N VAL A 169 -9.04 -9.92 3.18
CA VAL A 169 -8.99 -9.31 4.52
C VAL A 169 -9.29 -7.80 4.44
N PHE A 170 -8.91 -7.15 3.35
CA PHE A 170 -9.17 -5.72 3.17
C PHE A 170 -10.62 -5.39 2.80
N ASP A 171 -11.38 -6.35 2.26
CA ASP A 171 -12.82 -6.19 2.01
C ASP A 171 -13.62 -6.21 3.32
N ARG A 172 -13.27 -7.09 4.26
CA ARG A 172 -13.94 -7.13 5.59
C ARG A 172 -13.57 -5.95 6.50
N LEU A 173 -12.43 -5.31 6.25
CA LEU A 173 -11.94 -4.18 7.05
C LEU A 173 -12.51 -2.82 6.63
N ARG A 174 -13.12 -2.71 5.45
CA ARG A 174 -13.75 -1.47 4.98
C ARG A 174 -15.14 -1.22 5.56
N ASP A 175 -15.87 -2.27 5.92
CA ASP A 175 -17.25 -2.14 6.40
C ASP A 175 -17.36 -1.51 7.81
N ASN A 176 -16.25 -1.36 8.56
CA ASN A 176 -16.26 -0.86 9.94
C ASN A 176 -15.64 0.53 10.15
N THR A 177 -15.40 1.31 9.08
CA THR A 177 -15.06 2.74 9.17
C THR A 177 -16.19 3.61 8.62
N TYR A 178 -17.36 3.55 9.27
CA TYR A 178 -18.37 4.61 9.20
C TYR A 178 -18.55 5.18 10.60
N PHE A 179 -17.84 6.27 10.89
CA PHE A 179 -18.30 7.33 11.79
C PHE A 179 -17.52 8.60 11.44
N ILE A 180 -18.02 9.38 10.48
CA ILE A 180 -18.01 10.84 10.58
C ILE A 180 -19.40 11.33 10.17
N THR A 181 -19.86 12.26 10.98
CA THR A 181 -21.17 12.88 11.19
C THR A 181 -21.78 13.54 9.96
N GLU A 182 -23.12 13.49 9.93
CA GLU A 182 -24.01 14.34 9.15
C GLU A 182 -23.60 15.82 9.24
N GLU A 183 -23.47 16.48 8.09
CA GLU A 183 -23.78 17.90 7.90
C GLU A 183 -24.07 18.17 6.42
N GLU A 184 -24.86 19.21 6.20
CA GLU A 184 -25.97 19.35 5.26
C GLU A 184 -25.64 19.69 3.78
N GLU A 185 -26.72 19.60 2.99
CA GLU A 185 -26.93 19.80 1.55
C GLU A 185 -26.61 21.18 0.93
N GLU A 186 -26.65 21.18 -0.41
CA GLU A 186 -26.91 22.27 -1.38
C GLU A 186 -25.75 23.15 -1.89
N SER A 187 -25.41 23.02 -3.18
CA SER A 187 -26.13 23.76 -4.23
C SER A 187 -25.61 23.42 -5.64
N SER A 188 -26.54 23.22 -6.57
CA SER A 188 -26.31 23.01 -7.99
C SER A 188 -26.02 24.34 -8.71
N ALA A 189 -24.88 24.44 -9.39
CA ALA A 189 -24.65 25.43 -10.42
C ALA A 189 -24.04 24.74 -11.64
N GLY A 190 -24.73 24.77 -12.77
CA GLY A 190 -24.24 24.22 -14.04
C GLY A 190 -22.91 24.88 -14.42
N VAL A 191 -21.90 24.04 -14.69
CA VAL A 191 -20.56 24.51 -15.06
C VAL A 191 -20.41 24.46 -16.58
N ASP A 192 -20.07 25.61 -17.13
CA ASP A 192 -19.66 25.84 -18.52
C ASP A 192 -18.34 25.09 -18.80
N LEU A 193 -18.37 24.17 -19.77
CA LEU A 193 -17.28 23.26 -20.13
C LEU A 193 -16.16 23.91 -20.98
N SER A 194 -16.19 25.23 -21.18
CA SER A 194 -15.27 25.93 -22.10
C SER A 194 -13.83 26.14 -21.58
N GLY A 195 -13.49 25.63 -20.39
CA GLY A 195 -12.18 25.83 -19.74
C GLY A 195 -11.32 24.57 -19.47
N ILE A 196 -11.81 23.36 -19.78
CA ILE A 196 -11.04 22.12 -19.53
C ILE A 196 -9.99 22.00 -20.64
N THR A 197 -8.73 22.26 -20.31
CA THR A 197 -7.61 22.01 -21.21
C THR A 197 -7.40 20.50 -21.30
N LYS A 198 -7.79 19.90 -22.43
CA LYS A 198 -7.48 18.49 -22.70
C LYS A 198 -5.96 18.30 -22.69
N LEU A 199 -5.49 17.36 -21.88
CA LEU A 199 -4.14 16.82 -21.91
C LEU A 199 -3.88 16.17 -23.27
N ASP A 200 -2.62 16.17 -23.67
CA ASP A 200 -2.20 15.31 -24.78
C ASP A 200 -2.33 13.83 -24.35
N PRO A 201 -2.82 12.92 -25.21
CA PRO A 201 -2.95 11.50 -24.88
C PRO A 201 -1.65 10.84 -24.38
N ASP A 202 -0.49 11.30 -24.85
CA ASP A 202 0.80 10.77 -24.41
C ASP A 202 1.17 11.31 -23.01
N GLU A 203 0.79 12.55 -22.70
CA GLU A 203 0.94 13.17 -21.37
C GLU A 203 0.05 12.48 -20.33
N ALA A 204 -1.21 12.20 -20.68
CA ALA A 204 -2.12 11.44 -19.84
C ALA A 204 -1.61 10.01 -19.58
N LYS A 205 -1.04 9.35 -20.59
CA LYS A 205 -0.39 8.03 -20.44
C LYS A 205 0.87 8.10 -19.60
N GLU A 206 1.65 9.17 -19.67
CA GLU A 206 2.82 9.38 -18.83
C GLU A 206 2.43 9.54 -17.35
N ILE A 207 1.43 10.37 -17.06
CA ILE A 207 0.87 10.52 -15.70
C ILE A 207 0.31 9.16 -15.22
N ALA A 208 -0.45 8.48 -16.07
CA ALA A 208 -1.03 7.17 -15.76
C ALA A 208 0.03 6.07 -15.59
N SER A 209 1.23 6.21 -16.15
CA SER A 209 2.33 5.27 -15.95
C SER A 209 2.84 5.23 -14.50
N ASN A 210 2.54 6.27 -13.72
CA ASN A 210 2.88 6.36 -12.29
C ASN A 210 1.78 5.84 -11.38
N LEU A 211 0.55 5.65 -11.89
CA LEU A 211 -0.55 5.04 -11.14
C LEU A 211 -0.25 3.58 -10.78
N ARG A 212 -0.76 3.12 -9.64
CA ARG A 212 -0.63 1.73 -9.16
C ARG A 212 -1.96 1.21 -8.64
N GLY A 213 -2.11 -0.11 -8.60
CA GLY A 213 -3.28 -0.77 -8.00
C GLY A 213 -4.61 -0.31 -8.61
N TRP A 214 -5.60 -0.02 -7.77
CA TRP A 214 -6.96 0.32 -8.18
C TRP A 214 -7.06 1.61 -9.00
N SER A 215 -6.25 2.64 -8.73
CA SER A 215 -6.25 3.86 -9.54
C SER A 215 -5.76 3.59 -10.96
N LYS A 216 -4.78 2.69 -11.14
CA LYS A 216 -4.33 2.28 -12.48
C LYS A 216 -5.37 1.44 -13.19
N LEU A 217 -5.95 0.46 -12.49
CA LEU A 217 -7.02 -0.37 -13.05
C LEU A 217 -8.23 0.48 -13.47
N LEU A 218 -8.60 1.47 -12.66
CA LEU A 218 -9.70 2.38 -12.94
C LEU A 218 -9.38 3.28 -14.14
N PHE A 219 -8.18 3.85 -14.21
CA PHE A 219 -7.73 4.61 -15.38
C PHE A 219 -7.80 3.77 -16.66
N ASP A 220 -7.27 2.55 -16.65
CA ASP A 220 -7.30 1.70 -17.84
C ASP A 220 -8.73 1.30 -18.23
N SER A 221 -9.62 1.14 -17.25
CA SER A 221 -11.03 0.83 -17.49
C SER A 221 -11.80 2.03 -18.05
N ILE A 222 -11.44 3.25 -17.64
CA ILE A 222 -11.95 4.49 -18.24
C ILE A 222 -11.42 4.62 -19.67
N ASP A 223 -10.13 4.37 -19.90
CA ASP A 223 -9.52 4.44 -21.23
C ASP A 223 -10.20 3.50 -22.22
N ASP A 224 -10.59 2.30 -21.76
CA ASP A 224 -11.33 1.29 -22.55
C ASP A 224 -12.77 1.74 -22.93
N LEU A 225 -13.34 2.80 -22.33
CA LEU A 225 -14.67 3.30 -22.70
C LEU A 225 -14.64 4.03 -24.06
N ASP A 226 -15.63 3.77 -24.91
CA ASP A 226 -15.73 4.40 -26.24
C ASP A 226 -16.09 5.90 -26.20
N SER A 227 -16.59 6.40 -25.07
CA SER A 227 -17.05 7.78 -24.90
C SER A 227 -16.10 8.60 -24.02
N ASP A 228 -15.86 9.85 -24.43
CA ASP A 228 -15.13 10.85 -23.64
C ASP A 228 -15.90 11.22 -22.35
N VAL A 229 -17.23 11.16 -22.38
CA VAL A 229 -18.09 11.41 -21.22
C VAL A 229 -18.72 10.11 -20.78
N PHE A 230 -18.63 9.79 -19.51
CA PHE A 230 -19.13 8.54 -18.94
C PHE A 230 -19.79 8.77 -17.58
N THR A 231 -20.74 7.91 -17.24
CA THR A 231 -21.34 7.89 -15.92
C THR A 231 -20.64 6.89 -15.01
N PHE A 232 -20.90 7.03 -13.72
CA PHE A 232 -20.45 6.05 -12.74
C PHE A 232 -20.97 4.63 -13.04
N ASP A 233 -22.21 4.50 -13.54
CA ASP A 233 -22.79 3.20 -13.90
C ASP A 233 -22.09 2.58 -15.12
N ASP A 234 -21.71 3.41 -16.12
CA ASP A 234 -20.93 2.94 -17.28
C ASP A 234 -19.61 2.31 -16.85
N LEU A 235 -18.95 2.88 -15.82
CA LEU A 235 -17.73 2.33 -15.26
C LEU A 235 -17.94 0.96 -14.59
N LEU A 236 -19.02 0.79 -13.84
CA LEU A 236 -19.33 -0.49 -13.17
C LEU A 236 -19.62 -1.60 -14.18
N GLU A 237 -20.00 -1.23 -15.40
CA GLU A 237 -20.32 -2.15 -16.48
C GLU A 237 -19.11 -2.56 -17.33
N VAL A 238 -17.92 -1.97 -17.12
CA VAL A 238 -16.69 -2.34 -17.85
C VAL A 238 -16.25 -3.76 -17.48
N ASP A 239 -16.05 -4.63 -18.48
CA ASP A 239 -15.66 -6.03 -18.29
C ASP A 239 -14.41 -6.20 -17.42
N ARG A 240 -13.43 -5.29 -17.59
CA ARG A 240 -12.21 -5.26 -16.80
C ARG A 240 -12.49 -5.04 -15.31
N LEU A 241 -13.46 -4.21 -14.95
CA LEU A 241 -13.87 -3.98 -13.55
C LEU A 241 -14.79 -5.10 -13.05
N LYS A 242 -15.70 -5.59 -13.90
CA LYS A 242 -16.56 -6.75 -13.61
C LYS A 242 -15.78 -8.01 -13.29
N ALA A 243 -14.60 -8.21 -13.87
CA ALA A 243 -13.71 -9.34 -13.55
C ALA A 243 -13.28 -9.35 -12.07
N TYR A 244 -13.37 -8.20 -11.38
CA TYR A 244 -13.11 -8.07 -9.95
C TYR A 244 -14.40 -7.99 -9.11
N ARG A 245 -15.57 -8.12 -9.73
CA ARG A 245 -16.85 -8.20 -9.03
C ARG A 245 -16.98 -9.57 -8.38
N VAL A 246 -16.89 -9.60 -7.06
CA VAL A 246 -17.16 -10.80 -6.26
C VAL A 246 -18.67 -10.97 -6.10
N GLU A 247 -19.15 -12.21 -6.16
CA GLU A 247 -20.58 -12.53 -6.02
C GLU A 247 -21.16 -11.93 -4.73
N GLY A 248 -22.17 -11.08 -4.86
CA GLY A 248 -22.82 -10.39 -3.72
C GLY A 248 -22.13 -9.12 -3.22
N LYS A 249 -21.04 -8.65 -3.83
CA LYS A 249 -20.36 -7.39 -3.46
C LYS A 249 -20.41 -6.33 -4.57
N SER A 250 -20.51 -5.07 -4.18
CA SER A 250 -20.58 -3.91 -5.08
C SER A 250 -19.19 -3.35 -5.37
N LEU A 251 -18.94 -2.94 -6.63
CA LEU A 251 -17.70 -2.27 -7.04
C LEU A 251 -17.71 -0.76 -6.71
N GLU A 252 -18.87 -0.19 -6.39
CA GLU A 252 -19.05 1.24 -6.17
C GLU A 252 -18.09 1.84 -5.11
N PRO A 253 -17.85 1.20 -3.95
CA PRO A 253 -16.93 1.76 -2.95
C PRO A 253 -15.47 1.80 -3.42
N LEU A 254 -15.10 0.95 -4.38
CA LEU A 254 -13.76 0.93 -4.97
C LEU A 254 -13.60 2.03 -6.01
N VAL A 255 -14.62 2.24 -6.85
CA VAL A 255 -14.63 3.32 -7.82
C VAL A 255 -14.66 4.67 -7.10
N ASN A 256 -15.59 4.88 -6.16
CA ASN A 256 -15.71 6.13 -5.39
C ASN A 256 -14.44 6.51 -4.62
N LYS A 257 -13.65 5.53 -4.17
CA LYS A 257 -12.40 5.82 -3.45
C LYS A 257 -11.26 6.25 -4.38
N ASN A 258 -11.19 5.69 -5.58
CA ASN A 258 -10.02 5.87 -6.47
C ASN A 258 -10.28 6.90 -7.58
N LEU A 259 -11.54 7.21 -7.88
CA LEU A 259 -11.91 8.22 -8.87
C LEU A 259 -11.43 9.64 -8.49
N PRO A 260 -11.50 10.08 -7.20
CA PRO A 260 -10.91 11.36 -6.79
C PRO A 260 -9.43 11.48 -7.11
N THR A 261 -8.65 10.39 -7.00
CA THR A 261 -7.22 10.41 -7.38
C THR A 261 -7.01 10.72 -8.86
N LEU A 262 -7.90 10.23 -9.75
CA LEU A 262 -7.82 10.55 -11.17
C LEU A 262 -8.27 11.99 -11.48
N ILE A 263 -9.18 12.52 -10.65
CA ILE A 263 -9.60 13.92 -10.72
C ILE A 263 -8.49 14.87 -10.25
N ASP A 264 -7.86 14.58 -9.12
CA ASP A 264 -6.75 15.35 -8.56
C ASP A 264 -5.54 15.40 -9.49
N LEU A 265 -5.31 14.32 -10.25
CA LEU A 265 -4.27 14.24 -11.27
C LEU A 265 -4.65 14.89 -12.60
N GLY A 266 -5.86 15.46 -12.70
CA GLY A 266 -6.35 16.13 -13.90
C GLY A 266 -6.64 15.18 -15.07
N LEU A 267 -6.66 13.86 -14.84
CA LEU A 267 -6.97 12.87 -15.87
C LEU A 267 -8.48 12.85 -16.17
N VAL A 268 -9.30 13.00 -15.13
CA VAL A 268 -10.75 12.97 -15.22
C VAL A 268 -11.31 14.27 -14.64
N SER A 269 -12.46 14.73 -15.12
CA SER A 269 -13.19 15.84 -14.49
C SER A 269 -14.64 15.48 -14.24
N GLU A 270 -15.17 15.89 -13.09
CA GLU A 270 -16.59 15.76 -12.78
C GLU A 270 -17.37 16.87 -13.52
N VAL A 271 -18.33 16.45 -14.33
CA VAL A 271 -19.13 17.33 -15.18
C VAL A 271 -20.50 17.60 -14.55
N ALA A 272 -21.06 16.58 -13.89
CA ALA A 272 -22.29 16.64 -13.11
C ALA A 272 -22.29 15.51 -12.07
N ASP A 273 -23.29 15.45 -11.19
CA ASP A 273 -23.40 14.39 -10.18
C ASP A 273 -23.28 13.00 -10.83
N LYS A 274 -22.24 12.26 -10.46
CA LYS A 274 -21.88 10.94 -10.99
C LYS A 274 -21.63 10.87 -12.51
N GLN A 275 -21.34 12.00 -13.14
CA GLN A 275 -20.98 12.09 -14.56
C GLN A 275 -19.60 12.74 -14.70
N TYR A 276 -18.75 12.09 -15.51
CA TYR A 276 -17.34 12.42 -15.62
C TYR A 276 -16.91 12.53 -17.08
N SER A 277 -15.83 13.26 -17.34
CA SER A 277 -15.19 13.38 -18.66
C SER A 277 -13.72 12.97 -18.58
N LYS A 278 -13.25 12.27 -19.62
CA LYS A 278 -11.82 12.11 -19.91
C LYS A 278 -11.25 13.47 -20.28
N ASN A 279 -10.05 13.75 -19.76
CA ASN A 279 -9.30 14.94 -20.13
C ASN A 279 -8.22 14.65 -21.16
N TRP A 280 -8.26 13.52 -21.86
CA TRP A 280 -7.33 13.15 -22.93
C TRP A 280 -8.07 12.71 -24.21
#